data_AF-A0A423ULV8-F1
#
_entry.id   AF-A0A423ULV8-F1
#
_cell.length_a   1.000
_cell.length_b   1.000
_cell.length_c   1.000
_cell.angle_alpha   90.00
_cell.angle_beta   90.00
_cell.angle_gamma   90.00
#
_symmetry.space_group_name_H-M   'P 1'
#
loop_
_entity.id
_entity.type
_entity.pdbx_description
1 polymer ?
#
loop_
_entity_poly.entity_id
_entity_poly.type
_entity_poly.pdbx_seq_one_letter_code
_entity_poly.pdbx_strand_id
1 'polypeptide(L)'
;MNSEPIYKEFLLGEGLSELKKIRDGWRDESGYSESRGGTSLIPENLCNVSGSERLNYTFIMDRANECMYRLICESISMLLTEYGYITLRARVRRSDAYQYLPKDGLAGPTVLKASKRVVRIIKVDVDGSPSVFVFKEPGLDQSLPKELEDSLRENFGVSKITYVSLVMDGAKREVLNYESVKDATPYISVKEFFRLFFPQEEFDKFEEAVVELRQKARSYYGLSITKSLNHLRMGHFRRDIRDRLIGYKPDVELGSEQRMAIDKSFVVDGRYSALTGDTDFAVSFQTAEWLRDSLTHAGCIDFAPIALEYFKSLEQFLYRFLYAIHKTSKSKSRRIYYGKKLGENPYYLPAKRDGVPDKSRHIEVKDGEIEINDELFTDGFEYVLDLGRLTRFFGDYVCEKQQLYSRNEDLLDTAISEDTYESIIRALQSARTMRNGIAHKDNLYDWTEMESARSSVLLAFYLVLGSYSIDTEMRSLLGIESDCVQKSEEWKLCNYVASAAVPKGNPLEFPVFYLDGDDSPEAALFACPDDEESDPDRYGKAQSFSGVYFKRIGSHKRYDISYPTDRLPSLVEQGMLIICGEGLKLMGPQKVIYRDGNYLGDTSAE
;
A
#
# COMPACT_ATOMS: atom_id res chain seq x y z
N MET A 1 6.23 39.60 -23.92
CA MET A 1 5.15 39.29 -22.95
C MET A 1 5.82 38.82 -21.68
N ASN A 2 5.44 39.37 -20.54
CA ASN A 2 6.06 39.08 -19.25
C ASN A 2 5.10 38.26 -18.38
N SER A 3 5.06 36.94 -18.60
CA SER A 3 4.23 36.02 -17.81
C SER A 3 4.85 35.65 -16.45
N GLU A 4 6.10 36.02 -16.20
CA GLU A 4 6.86 35.61 -15.02
C GLU A 4 6.27 36.11 -13.68
N PRO A 5 5.73 37.34 -13.56
CA PRO A 5 5.02 37.78 -12.35
C PRO A 5 3.77 36.95 -12.04
N ILE A 6 3.07 36.43 -13.07
CA ILE A 6 1.86 35.60 -12.88
C ILE A 6 2.23 34.30 -12.16
N TYR A 7 3.38 33.72 -12.49
CA TYR A 7 3.85 32.49 -11.86
C TYR A 7 4.51 32.74 -10.50
N LYS A 8 5.47 33.68 -10.44
CA LYS A 8 6.29 33.89 -9.24
C LYS A 8 5.58 34.68 -8.15
N GLU A 9 4.92 35.78 -8.50
CA GLU A 9 4.30 36.67 -7.53
C GLU A 9 2.87 36.21 -7.20
N PHE A 10 2.05 35.95 -8.21
CA PHE A 10 0.65 35.57 -8.01
C PHE A 10 0.48 34.09 -7.59
N LEU A 11 0.90 33.11 -8.40
CA LEU A 11 0.72 31.70 -8.03
C LEU A 11 1.57 31.28 -6.83
N LEU A 12 2.89 31.46 -6.92
CA LEU A 12 3.84 30.96 -5.90
C LEU A 12 3.95 31.88 -4.67
N GLY A 13 3.70 33.18 -4.82
CA GLY A 13 3.72 34.14 -3.72
C GLY A 13 2.37 34.22 -3.01
N GLU A 14 1.41 34.89 -3.64
CA GLU A 14 0.08 35.12 -3.08
C GLU A 14 -0.70 33.82 -2.88
N GLY A 15 -0.72 32.95 -3.89
CA GLY A 15 -1.44 31.67 -3.85
C GLY A 15 -0.95 30.76 -2.73
N LEU A 16 0.37 30.64 -2.56
CA LEU A 16 0.94 29.90 -1.44
C LEU A 16 0.58 30.54 -0.08
N SER A 17 0.63 31.87 0.02
CA SER A 17 0.26 32.59 1.24
C SER A 17 -1.18 32.35 1.64
N GLU A 18 -2.11 32.34 0.68
CA GLU A 18 -3.51 32.00 0.93
C GLU A 18 -3.69 30.54 1.37
N LEU A 19 -3.03 29.59 0.70
CA LEU A 19 -3.08 28.18 1.10
C LEU A 19 -2.56 27.99 2.53
N LYS A 20 -1.49 28.70 2.91
CA LYS A 20 -0.97 28.71 4.29
C LYS A 20 -2.01 29.27 5.26
N LYS A 21 -2.65 30.40 4.94
CA LYS A 21 -3.73 30.96 5.76
C LYS A 21 -4.92 30.02 5.94
N ILE A 22 -5.30 29.25 4.92
CA ILE A 22 -6.36 28.23 5.03
C ILE A 22 -5.97 27.17 6.06
N ARG A 23 -4.71 26.70 6.02
CA ARG A 23 -4.19 25.72 6.99
C ARG A 23 -4.10 26.31 8.39
N ASP A 24 -3.69 27.56 8.54
CA ASP A 24 -3.46 28.18 9.85
C ASP A 24 -4.76 28.69 10.48
N GLY A 25 -5.69 29.21 9.67
CA GLY A 25 -6.96 29.81 10.07
C GLY A 25 -8.11 28.83 10.32
N TRP A 26 -7.88 27.52 10.17
CA TRP A 26 -8.89 26.48 10.44
C TRP A 26 -9.46 26.51 11.87
N ARG A 27 -8.70 27.04 12.84
CA ARG A 27 -9.14 27.22 14.23
C ARG A 27 -10.21 28.32 14.37
N ASP A 28 -10.23 29.31 13.48
CA ASP A 28 -11.09 30.48 13.60
C ASP A 28 -12.39 30.36 12.77
N GLU A 29 -12.34 29.66 11.63
CA GLU A 29 -13.50 29.55 10.70
C GLU A 29 -14.38 28.30 10.91
N SER A 30 -13.90 27.30 11.66
CA SER A 30 -14.62 26.01 11.83
C SER A 30 -15.81 26.07 12.80
N GLY A 31 -16.08 27.22 13.44
CA GLY A 31 -17.24 27.39 14.32
C GLY A 31 -17.23 26.49 15.56
N TYR A 32 -16.08 25.89 15.91
CA TYR A 32 -15.90 25.11 17.14
C TYR A 32 -15.45 26.01 18.29
N SER A 33 -16.32 26.95 18.70
CA SER A 33 -16.25 27.56 20.01
C SER A 33 -16.99 26.69 21.02
N GLU A 34 -16.56 25.44 21.22
CA GLU A 34 -16.82 24.80 22.51
C GLU A 34 -15.61 25.06 23.40
N SER A 35 -15.87 25.92 24.38
CA SER A 35 -15.09 26.16 25.58
C SER A 35 -14.46 24.89 26.14
N ARG A 36 -13.22 24.60 25.74
CA ARG A 36 -12.27 23.84 26.54
C ARG A 36 -11.03 24.71 26.71
N GLY A 37 -10.98 25.38 27.86
CA GLY A 37 -9.72 25.90 28.36
C GLY A 37 -8.75 24.74 28.55
N GLY A 38 -7.51 24.94 28.10
CA GLY A 38 -6.42 24.00 28.36
C GLY A 38 -5.81 23.40 27.11
N THR A 39 -4.57 23.82 26.86
CA THR A 39 -3.52 23.14 26.07
C THR A 39 -3.76 22.91 24.56
N SER A 40 -2.79 23.42 23.80
CA SER A 40 -2.55 23.19 22.38
C SER A 40 -2.78 21.73 21.96
N LEU A 41 -3.95 21.43 21.39
CA LEU A 41 -4.19 20.18 20.69
C LEU A 41 -3.52 20.27 19.31
N ILE A 42 -2.26 19.84 19.28
CA ILE A 42 -1.72 19.10 18.13
C ILE A 42 -2.58 17.82 18.03
N PRO A 43 -2.98 17.36 16.82
CA PRO A 43 -3.81 16.16 16.67
C PRO A 43 -3.25 15.01 17.51
N GLU A 44 -4.09 14.38 18.34
CA GLU A 44 -3.64 13.36 19.30
C GLU A 44 -3.15 12.10 18.57
N ASN A 45 -3.54 11.91 17.30
CA ASN A 45 -3.10 10.78 16.49
C ASN A 45 -2.78 11.20 15.05
N LEU A 46 -1.49 11.36 14.72
CA LEU A 46 -0.99 11.54 13.35
C LEU A 46 -1.39 10.40 12.37
N CYS A 47 -1.84 9.26 12.90
CA CYS A 47 -2.05 8.02 12.15
C CYS A 47 -3.52 7.59 12.03
N ASN A 48 -4.48 8.33 12.58
CA ASN A 48 -5.89 7.93 12.51
C ASN A 48 -6.84 9.11 12.38
N VAL A 49 -7.16 9.49 11.14
CA VAL A 49 -8.18 10.49 10.84
C VAL A 49 -9.57 9.88 11.06
N SER A 50 -9.96 9.70 12.32
CA SER A 50 -11.28 9.20 12.73
C SER A 50 -12.04 10.28 13.52
N GLY A 51 -13.38 10.27 13.43
CA GLY A 51 -14.21 11.23 14.15
C GLY A 51 -14.03 12.69 13.70
N SER A 52 -13.85 13.60 14.65
CA SER A 52 -13.76 15.06 14.44
C SER A 52 -12.54 15.49 13.62
N GLU A 53 -11.43 14.76 13.68
CA GLU A 53 -10.20 15.06 12.91
C GLU A 53 -10.42 14.91 11.39
N ARG A 54 -11.32 14.00 10.98
CA ARG A 54 -11.74 13.85 9.58
C ARG A 54 -12.47 15.07 9.05
N LEU A 55 -13.29 15.71 9.89
CA LEU A 55 -13.99 16.93 9.51
C LEU A 55 -13.00 18.07 9.28
N ASN A 56 -11.96 18.17 10.11
CA ASN A 56 -10.90 19.17 9.97
C ASN A 56 -10.09 18.97 8.69
N TYR A 57 -9.65 17.74 8.44
CA TYR A 57 -8.98 17.37 7.19
C TYR A 57 -9.84 17.70 5.97
N THR A 58 -11.12 17.30 5.99
CA THR A 58 -12.06 17.52 4.89
C THR A 58 -12.26 19.02 4.64
N PHE A 59 -12.45 19.82 5.71
CA PHE A 59 -12.59 21.28 5.61
C PHE A 59 -11.36 21.92 4.97
N ILE A 60 -10.15 21.62 5.46
CA ILE A 60 -8.89 22.19 4.93
C ILE A 60 -8.74 21.80 3.46
N MET A 61 -8.96 20.54 3.11
CA MET A 61 -8.82 20.07 1.73
C MET A 61 -9.88 20.68 0.80
N ASP A 62 -11.13 20.83 1.24
CA ASP A 62 -12.18 21.46 0.44
C ASP A 62 -11.89 22.93 0.17
N ARG A 63 -11.38 23.67 1.16
CA ARG A 63 -10.97 25.08 0.99
C ARG A 63 -9.72 25.22 0.15
N ALA A 64 -8.73 24.36 0.36
CA ALA A 64 -7.51 24.37 -0.44
C ALA A 64 -7.80 24.06 -1.92
N ASN A 65 -8.67 23.09 -2.19
CA ASN A 65 -9.11 22.76 -3.55
C ASN A 65 -9.88 23.93 -4.20
N GLU A 66 -10.72 24.64 -3.44
CA GLU A 66 -11.40 25.86 -3.92
C GLU A 66 -10.40 26.98 -4.25
N CYS A 67 -9.40 27.20 -3.39
CA CYS A 67 -8.32 28.15 -3.61
C CYS A 67 -7.50 27.80 -4.85
N MET A 68 -7.09 26.55 -5.01
CA MET A 68 -6.34 26.06 -6.18
C MET A 68 -7.13 26.23 -7.48
N TYR A 69 -8.40 25.86 -7.51
CA TYR A 69 -9.28 26.05 -8.68
C TYR A 69 -9.32 27.53 -9.09
N ARG A 70 -9.49 28.43 -8.11
CA ARG A 70 -9.51 29.88 -8.34
C ARG A 70 -8.17 30.38 -8.88
N LEU A 71 -7.05 30.02 -8.26
CA LEU A 71 -5.70 30.43 -8.66
C LEU A 71 -5.38 30.01 -10.09
N ILE A 72 -5.73 28.79 -10.48
CA ILE A 72 -5.57 28.28 -11.84
C ILE A 72 -6.41 29.11 -12.83
N CYS A 73 -7.71 29.31 -12.56
CA CYS A 73 -8.56 30.05 -13.49
C CYS A 73 -8.15 31.52 -13.62
N GLU A 74 -7.75 32.17 -12.53
CA GLU A 74 -7.31 33.57 -12.56
C GLU A 74 -5.94 33.73 -13.25
N SER A 75 -4.99 32.81 -13.01
CA SER A 75 -3.70 32.84 -13.73
C SER A 75 -3.88 32.67 -15.25
N ILE A 76 -4.74 31.73 -15.69
CA ILE A 76 -5.12 31.61 -17.10
C ILE A 76 -5.73 32.91 -17.64
N SER A 77 -6.60 33.54 -16.85
CA SER A 77 -7.24 34.79 -17.26
C SER A 77 -6.23 35.95 -17.36
N MET A 78 -5.24 36.01 -16.47
CA MET A 78 -4.15 36.98 -16.50
C MET A 78 -3.24 36.75 -17.71
N LEU A 79 -2.93 35.48 -18.02
CA LEU A 79 -2.14 35.11 -19.20
C LEU A 79 -2.83 35.54 -20.49
N LEU A 80 -4.14 35.29 -20.62
CA LEU A 80 -4.90 35.75 -21.79
C LEU A 80 -4.80 37.26 -21.98
N THR A 81 -4.91 38.05 -20.90
CA THR A 81 -4.76 39.51 -20.97
C THR A 81 -3.34 39.94 -21.34
N GLU A 82 -2.32 39.30 -20.78
CA GLU A 82 -0.90 39.60 -21.07
C GLU A 82 -0.52 39.27 -22.53
N TYR A 83 -1.17 38.26 -23.12
CA TYR A 83 -1.04 37.90 -24.53
C TYR A 83 -1.92 38.75 -25.47
N GLY A 84 -2.66 39.74 -24.93
CA GLY A 84 -3.43 40.71 -25.71
C GLY A 84 -4.86 40.27 -26.08
N TYR A 85 -5.37 39.17 -25.52
CA TYR A 85 -6.74 38.72 -25.78
C TYR A 85 -7.77 39.53 -24.99
N ILE A 86 -8.85 39.92 -25.66
CA ILE A 86 -10.01 40.54 -25.01
C ILE A 86 -10.84 39.44 -24.34
N THR A 87 -10.95 39.51 -23.01
CA THR A 87 -11.69 38.52 -22.23
C THR A 87 -12.90 39.11 -21.52
N LEU A 88 -14.03 38.40 -21.55
CA LEU A 88 -15.19 38.67 -20.71
C LEU A 88 -15.37 37.51 -19.73
N ARG A 89 -15.59 37.83 -18.45
CA ARG A 89 -15.66 36.85 -17.37
C ARG A 89 -17.07 36.77 -16.81
N ALA A 90 -17.61 35.57 -16.68
CA ALA A 90 -18.82 35.29 -15.93
C ALA A 90 -18.56 34.28 -14.81
N ARG A 91 -19.41 34.34 -13.79
CA ARG A 91 -19.31 33.57 -12.55
C ARG A 91 -20.68 33.01 -12.19
N VAL A 92 -20.79 31.69 -12.07
CA VAL A 92 -22.03 31.01 -11.66
C VAL A 92 -21.73 30.11 -10.47
N ARG A 93 -22.64 29.97 -9.51
CA ARG A 93 -22.41 29.05 -8.38
C ARG A 93 -22.47 27.61 -8.88
N ARG A 94 -21.62 26.74 -8.33
CA ARG A 94 -21.55 25.33 -8.70
C ARG A 94 -22.89 24.60 -8.51
N SER A 95 -23.62 24.90 -7.43
CA SER A 95 -24.96 24.35 -7.18
C SER A 95 -25.96 24.67 -8.28
N ASP A 96 -25.77 25.81 -8.95
CA ASP A 96 -26.67 26.33 -9.98
C ASP A 96 -26.15 25.97 -11.38
N ALA A 97 -24.91 25.50 -11.46
CA ALA A 97 -24.18 25.30 -12.71
C ALA A 97 -23.98 23.84 -13.10
N TYR A 98 -24.28 22.83 -12.27
CA TYR A 98 -24.17 21.43 -12.70
C TYR A 98 -25.42 20.63 -12.35
N GLN A 99 -25.92 19.87 -13.31
CA GLN A 99 -26.91 18.81 -13.12
C GLN A 99 -26.24 17.47 -13.46
N TYR A 100 -26.47 16.45 -12.64
CA TYR A 100 -26.07 15.07 -12.96
C TYR A 100 -27.27 14.35 -13.57
N LEU A 101 -27.09 13.75 -14.73
CA LEU A 101 -28.09 12.88 -15.36
C LEU A 101 -28.04 11.50 -14.70
N PRO A 102 -29.10 11.00 -14.05
CA PRO A 102 -29.22 9.58 -13.78
C PRO A 102 -29.49 8.85 -15.10
N LYS A 103 -28.84 7.69 -15.30
CA LYS A 103 -28.95 6.86 -16.53
C LYS A 103 -30.38 6.47 -16.90
N ASP A 104 -31.34 6.52 -15.97
CA ASP A 104 -32.68 5.95 -16.17
C ASP A 104 -33.81 6.98 -16.35
N GLY A 105 -33.55 8.28 -16.46
CA GLY A 105 -34.57 9.29 -16.78
C GLY A 105 -35.76 9.40 -15.80
N LEU A 106 -35.74 8.67 -14.68
CA LEU A 106 -36.89 8.50 -13.77
C LEU A 106 -36.75 9.23 -12.43
N ALA A 107 -35.63 9.89 -12.16
CA ALA A 107 -35.48 10.80 -11.05
C ALA A 107 -34.90 12.13 -11.56
N GLY A 108 -35.53 13.24 -11.19
CA GLY A 108 -35.09 14.58 -11.60
C GLY A 108 -33.66 14.91 -11.15
N PRO A 109 -33.10 16.03 -11.63
CA PRO A 109 -31.73 16.44 -11.33
C PRO A 109 -31.49 16.47 -9.81
N THR A 110 -30.48 15.72 -9.36
CA THR A 110 -30.09 15.72 -7.94
C THR A 110 -29.13 16.90 -7.70
N VAL A 111 -29.61 17.94 -7.02
CA VAL A 111 -28.78 19.09 -6.62
C VAL A 111 -27.84 18.65 -5.50
N LEU A 112 -26.53 18.79 -5.71
CA LEU A 112 -25.53 18.60 -4.65
C LEU A 112 -25.78 19.59 -3.50
N LYS A 113 -25.59 19.14 -2.26
CA LYS A 113 -25.56 20.02 -1.08
C LYS A 113 -24.64 21.23 -1.35
N ALA A 114 -25.19 22.43 -1.11
CA ALA A 114 -24.63 23.77 -1.28
C ALA A 114 -23.08 23.86 -1.33
N SER A 115 -22.50 23.68 -2.52
CA SER A 115 -21.11 24.08 -2.76
C SER A 115 -21.07 25.58 -3.02
N LYS A 116 -20.30 26.33 -2.22
CA LYS A 116 -20.06 27.78 -2.43
C LYS A 116 -19.16 28.08 -3.63
N ARG A 117 -18.61 27.05 -4.29
CA ARG A 117 -17.67 27.20 -5.40
C ARG A 117 -18.32 27.88 -6.61
N VAL A 118 -17.51 28.60 -7.37
CA VAL A 118 -17.94 29.38 -8.53
C VAL A 118 -17.34 28.80 -9.80
N VAL A 119 -18.18 28.38 -10.74
CA VAL A 119 -17.78 28.02 -12.10
C VAL A 119 -17.33 29.28 -12.83
N ARG A 120 -16.10 29.22 -13.37
CA ARG A 120 -15.48 30.30 -14.13
C ARG A 120 -15.76 30.11 -15.62
N ILE A 121 -16.32 31.15 -16.24
CA ILE A 121 -16.62 31.18 -17.67
C ILE A 121 -15.83 32.33 -18.28
N ILE A 122 -15.07 32.03 -19.34
CA ILE A 122 -14.25 32.99 -20.05
C ILE A 122 -14.69 33.01 -21.51
N LYS A 123 -15.11 34.18 -21.99
CA LYS A 123 -15.24 34.43 -23.43
C LYS A 123 -13.93 35.04 -23.92
N VAL A 124 -13.42 34.50 -25.02
CA VAL A 124 -12.24 35.00 -25.74
C VAL A 124 -12.62 35.27 -27.18
N ASP A 125 -12.21 36.42 -27.72
CA ASP A 125 -12.38 36.73 -29.14
C ASP A 125 -11.11 36.31 -29.91
N VAL A 126 -11.25 35.36 -30.83
CA VAL A 126 -10.16 34.85 -31.68
C VAL A 126 -10.52 35.15 -33.13
N ASP A 127 -9.74 36.00 -33.79
CA ASP A 127 -9.92 36.37 -35.20
C ASP A 127 -11.36 36.82 -35.57
N GLY A 128 -12.06 37.48 -34.63
CA GLY A 128 -13.43 37.98 -34.82
C GLY A 128 -14.53 36.94 -34.58
N SER A 129 -14.18 35.74 -34.12
CA SER A 129 -15.13 34.70 -33.71
C SER A 129 -15.14 34.53 -32.19
N PRO A 130 -16.24 34.90 -31.50
CA PRO A 130 -16.32 34.73 -30.06
C PRO A 130 -16.37 33.25 -29.67
N SER A 131 -15.48 32.83 -28.77
CA SER A 131 -15.45 31.47 -28.20
C SER A 131 -15.67 31.54 -26.69
N VAL A 132 -16.53 30.66 -26.15
CA VAL A 132 -16.83 30.58 -24.71
C VAL A 132 -16.26 29.31 -24.12
N PHE A 133 -15.47 29.46 -23.06
CA PHE A 133 -14.83 28.40 -22.31
C PHE A 133 -15.38 28.32 -20.90
N VAL A 134 -15.86 27.14 -20.50
CA VAL A 134 -16.38 26.85 -19.17
C VAL A 134 -15.38 25.98 -18.44
N PHE A 135 -14.75 26.50 -17.39
CA PHE A 135 -13.75 25.78 -16.61
C PHE A 135 -14.41 24.91 -15.55
N LYS A 136 -14.09 23.61 -15.55
CA LYS A 136 -14.69 22.63 -14.65
C LYS A 136 -13.66 21.75 -13.95
N GLU A 137 -14.06 21.18 -12.82
CA GLU A 137 -13.29 20.14 -12.16
C GLU A 137 -13.37 18.82 -12.92
N PRO A 138 -12.37 17.93 -12.77
CA PRO A 138 -12.43 16.61 -13.36
C PRO A 138 -13.64 15.81 -12.84
N GLY A 139 -14.37 15.14 -13.73
CA GLY A 139 -15.44 14.24 -13.34
C GLY A 139 -16.38 13.85 -14.48
N LEU A 140 -16.86 12.60 -14.43
CA LEU A 140 -17.71 11.97 -15.44
C LEU A 140 -19.04 12.69 -15.61
N ASP A 141 -19.43 12.92 -16.88
CA ASP A 141 -20.72 13.46 -17.34
C ASP A 141 -21.19 14.73 -16.60
N GLN A 142 -20.26 15.61 -16.26
CA GLN A 142 -20.57 16.92 -15.71
C GLN A 142 -20.74 17.96 -16.84
N SER A 143 -21.95 18.49 -16.98
CA SER A 143 -22.27 19.60 -17.88
C SER A 143 -23.12 20.66 -17.19
N LEU A 144 -23.14 21.87 -17.77
CA LEU A 144 -24.09 22.89 -17.36
C LEU A 144 -25.53 22.44 -17.65
N PRO A 145 -26.52 22.86 -16.85
CA PRO A 145 -27.94 22.75 -17.21
C PRO A 145 -28.17 23.33 -18.60
N LYS A 146 -29.01 22.67 -19.41
CA LYS A 146 -29.27 23.10 -20.79
C LYS A 146 -29.79 24.55 -20.87
N GLU A 147 -30.64 24.94 -19.93
CA GLU A 147 -31.16 26.31 -19.79
C GLU A 147 -30.03 27.34 -19.60
N LEU A 148 -29.01 27.00 -18.80
CA LEU A 148 -27.86 27.86 -18.59
C LEU A 148 -26.94 27.88 -19.81
N GLU A 149 -26.73 26.74 -20.48
CA GLU A 149 -26.01 26.71 -21.76
C GLU A 149 -26.68 27.61 -22.81
N ASP A 150 -28.00 27.51 -22.96
CA ASP A 150 -28.76 28.29 -23.93
C ASP A 150 -28.69 29.79 -23.61
N SER A 151 -28.83 30.17 -22.34
CA SER A 151 -28.64 31.56 -21.89
C SER A 151 -27.22 32.07 -22.15
N LEU A 152 -26.19 31.24 -21.95
CA LEU A 152 -24.81 31.61 -22.26
C LEU A 152 -24.59 31.78 -23.77
N ARG A 153 -25.16 30.89 -24.61
CA ARG A 153 -25.10 31.00 -26.08
C ARG A 153 -25.73 32.30 -26.56
N GLU A 154 -26.92 32.63 -26.06
CA GLU A 154 -27.64 33.87 -26.38
C GLU A 154 -26.86 35.11 -25.93
N ASN A 155 -26.46 35.17 -24.65
CA ASN A 155 -25.79 36.34 -24.07
C ASN A 155 -24.42 36.62 -24.68
N PHE A 156 -23.68 35.57 -25.05
CA PHE A 156 -22.33 35.72 -25.61
C PHE A 156 -22.27 35.70 -27.14
N GLY A 157 -23.39 35.39 -27.80
CA GLY A 157 -23.51 35.32 -29.26
C GLY A 157 -22.68 34.19 -29.88
N VAL A 158 -22.66 33.02 -29.26
CA VAL A 158 -21.83 31.87 -29.68
C VAL A 158 -22.67 30.65 -30.06
N SER A 159 -22.22 29.91 -31.08
CA SER A 159 -22.89 28.68 -31.53
C SER A 159 -22.50 27.44 -30.72
N LYS A 160 -21.32 27.45 -30.09
CA LYS A 160 -20.80 26.34 -29.28
C LYS A 160 -20.13 26.85 -28.01
N ILE A 161 -20.23 26.05 -26.95
CA ILE A 161 -19.53 26.24 -25.67
C ILE A 161 -18.48 25.13 -25.57
N THR A 162 -17.28 25.45 -25.11
CA THR A 162 -16.20 24.50 -24.91
C THR A 162 -15.96 24.29 -23.42
N TYR A 163 -15.92 23.03 -22.97
CA TYR A 163 -15.62 22.70 -21.58
C TYR A 163 -14.13 22.48 -21.41
N VAL A 164 -13.51 23.20 -20.48
CA VAL A 164 -12.11 23.02 -20.10
C VAL A 164 -12.08 22.26 -18.78
N SER A 165 -11.74 20.97 -18.81
CA SER A 165 -11.53 20.20 -17.58
C SER A 165 -10.14 20.47 -17.02
N LEU A 166 -10.03 20.66 -15.70
CA LEU A 166 -8.76 20.85 -14.98
C LEU A 166 -7.93 19.55 -14.86
N VAL A 167 -7.86 18.78 -15.93
CA VAL A 167 -6.90 17.70 -16.15
C VAL A 167 -5.79 18.20 -17.08
N MET A 168 -4.59 17.66 -16.94
CA MET A 168 -3.49 17.99 -17.86
C MET A 168 -3.74 17.42 -19.26
N ASP A 169 -4.30 16.22 -19.36
CA ASP A 169 -4.60 15.55 -20.62
C ASP A 169 -5.86 14.67 -20.50
N GLY A 170 -6.42 14.25 -21.63
CA GLY A 170 -7.48 13.24 -21.69
C GLY A 170 -8.86 13.72 -21.24
N ALA A 171 -9.17 15.03 -21.31
CA ALA A 171 -10.47 15.57 -20.87
C ALA A 171 -11.67 14.94 -21.59
N LYS A 172 -11.51 14.53 -22.86
CA LYS A 172 -12.53 13.82 -23.64
C LYS A 172 -13.01 12.51 -22.98
N ARG A 173 -12.17 11.91 -22.11
CA ARG A 173 -12.48 10.67 -21.36
C ARG A 173 -13.51 10.90 -20.25
N GLU A 174 -13.86 12.15 -19.94
CA GLU A 174 -14.89 12.46 -18.96
C GLU A 174 -16.31 12.32 -19.50
N VAL A 175 -16.47 12.10 -20.81
CA VAL A 175 -17.76 11.86 -21.46
C VAL A 175 -17.93 10.37 -21.70
N LEU A 176 -18.98 9.77 -21.11
CA LEU A 176 -19.30 8.38 -21.39
C LEU A 176 -19.67 8.20 -22.87
N ASN A 177 -19.11 7.18 -23.52
CA ASN A 177 -19.34 6.85 -24.93
C ASN A 177 -18.94 7.95 -25.94
N TYR A 178 -17.92 8.78 -25.63
CA TYR A 178 -17.44 9.88 -26.47
C TYR A 178 -17.30 9.52 -27.97
N GLU A 179 -16.83 8.30 -28.29
CA GLU A 179 -16.62 7.85 -29.68
C GLU A 179 -17.92 7.69 -30.50
N SER A 180 -19.06 7.54 -29.84
CA SER A 180 -20.37 7.33 -30.49
C SER A 180 -21.16 8.63 -30.72
N VAL A 181 -20.71 9.75 -30.14
CA VAL A 181 -21.46 11.02 -30.14
C VAL A 181 -20.89 11.95 -31.21
N LYS A 182 -21.51 11.94 -32.40
CA LYS A 182 -21.11 12.76 -33.58
C LYS A 182 -21.14 14.28 -33.37
N ASP A 183 -21.80 14.76 -32.31
CA ASP A 183 -21.98 16.19 -32.01
C ASP A 183 -21.61 16.56 -30.55
N ALA A 184 -20.72 15.80 -29.91
CA ALA A 184 -20.36 16.05 -28.51
C ALA A 184 -19.77 17.45 -28.31
N THR A 185 -20.30 18.19 -27.34
CA THR A 185 -19.74 19.47 -26.87
C THR A 185 -18.24 19.28 -26.58
N PRO A 186 -17.34 20.12 -27.11
CA PRO A 186 -15.91 19.84 -27.02
C PRO A 186 -15.42 19.96 -25.57
N TYR A 187 -15.06 18.83 -24.97
CA TYR A 187 -14.27 18.76 -23.74
C TYR A 187 -12.79 18.79 -24.12
N ILE A 188 -12.05 19.74 -23.56
CA ILE A 188 -10.61 19.89 -23.75
C ILE A 188 -9.89 19.95 -22.40
N SER A 189 -8.64 19.49 -22.37
CA SER A 189 -7.78 19.59 -21.20
C SER A 189 -7.21 21.00 -21.05
N VAL A 190 -6.57 21.27 -19.90
CA VAL A 190 -5.83 22.54 -19.72
C VAL A 190 -4.71 22.66 -20.75
N LYS A 191 -4.00 21.56 -21.05
CA LYS A 191 -2.94 21.55 -22.07
C LYS A 191 -3.47 21.83 -23.47
N GLU A 192 -4.59 21.22 -23.84
CA GLU A 192 -5.26 21.48 -25.11
C GLU A 192 -5.74 22.93 -25.18
N PHE A 193 -6.29 23.48 -24.10
CA PHE A 193 -6.64 24.90 -24.01
C PHE A 193 -5.41 25.80 -24.22
N PHE A 194 -4.28 25.52 -23.55
CA PHE A 194 -3.07 26.32 -23.71
C PHE A 194 -2.57 26.35 -25.15
N ARG A 195 -2.60 25.20 -25.84
CA ARG A 195 -2.21 25.11 -27.27
C ARG A 195 -3.05 25.99 -28.20
N LEU A 196 -4.26 26.39 -27.80
CA LEU A 196 -5.10 27.28 -28.59
C LEU A 196 -4.65 28.74 -28.51
N PHE A 197 -4.02 29.15 -27.40
CA PHE A 197 -3.78 30.57 -27.10
C PHE A 197 -2.30 30.93 -26.90
N PHE A 198 -1.47 29.97 -26.54
CA PHE A 198 -0.11 30.17 -26.06
C PHE A 198 0.87 29.16 -26.70
N PRO A 199 2.16 29.51 -26.79
CA PRO A 199 3.20 28.58 -27.22
C PRO A 199 3.44 27.48 -26.16
N GLN A 200 4.04 26.36 -26.57
CA GLN A 200 4.27 25.21 -25.67
C GLN A 200 5.15 25.58 -24.47
N GLU A 201 6.14 26.47 -24.67
CA GLU A 201 7.02 26.94 -23.59
C GLU A 201 6.25 27.68 -22.48
N GLU A 202 5.10 28.28 -22.79
CA GLU A 202 4.26 28.95 -21.79
C GLU A 202 3.49 27.92 -20.94
N PHE A 203 3.03 26.83 -21.57
CA PHE A 203 2.40 25.73 -20.85
C PHE A 203 3.39 25.05 -19.90
N ASP A 204 4.63 24.83 -20.34
CA ASP A 204 5.66 24.17 -19.52
C ASP A 204 5.96 24.99 -18.24
N LYS A 205 6.03 26.33 -18.36
CA LYS A 205 6.17 27.24 -17.20
C LYS A 205 4.96 27.18 -16.26
N PHE A 206 3.75 27.18 -16.81
CA PHE A 206 2.53 27.05 -16.02
C PHE A 206 2.47 25.72 -15.27
N GLU A 207 2.77 24.61 -15.95
CA GLU A 207 2.80 23.26 -15.36
C GLU A 207 3.83 23.19 -14.23
N GLU A 208 5.05 23.68 -14.46
CA GLU A 208 6.10 23.75 -13.44
C GLU A 208 5.64 24.54 -12.20
N ALA A 209 5.08 25.74 -12.39
CA ALA A 209 4.62 26.58 -11.28
C ALA A 209 3.46 25.94 -10.49
N VAL A 210 2.51 25.28 -11.15
CA VAL A 210 1.40 24.57 -10.49
C VAL A 210 1.91 23.35 -9.71
N VAL A 211 2.85 22.59 -10.28
CA VAL A 211 3.49 21.46 -9.61
C VAL A 211 4.25 21.91 -8.37
N GLU A 212 5.03 22.99 -8.49
CA GLU A 212 5.80 23.57 -7.39
C GLU A 212 4.87 24.11 -6.28
N LEU A 213 3.81 24.84 -6.64
CA LEU A 213 2.81 25.31 -5.68
C LEU A 213 2.17 24.14 -4.92
N ARG A 214 1.80 23.06 -5.63
CA ARG A 214 1.23 21.85 -5.03
C ARG A 214 2.20 21.20 -4.04
N GLN A 215 3.48 21.10 -4.41
CA GLN A 215 4.52 20.52 -3.54
C GLN A 215 4.73 21.37 -2.29
N LYS A 216 4.88 22.70 -2.43
CA LYS A 216 5.02 23.63 -1.31
C LYS A 216 3.81 23.62 -0.38
N ALA A 217 2.60 23.61 -0.93
CA ALA A 217 1.37 23.53 -0.16
C ALA A 217 1.25 22.21 0.61
N ARG A 218 1.52 21.07 -0.04
CA ARG A 218 1.51 19.75 0.63
C ARG A 218 2.56 19.65 1.73
N SER A 219 3.77 20.14 1.47
CA SER A 219 4.84 20.20 2.46
C SER A 219 4.43 21.04 3.68
N TYR A 220 3.79 22.20 3.46
CA TYR A 220 3.31 23.05 4.55
C TYR A 220 2.16 22.42 5.34
N TYR A 221 1.26 21.70 4.66
CA TYR A 221 0.11 21.08 5.31
C TYR A 221 0.52 19.92 6.20
N GLY A 222 1.61 19.21 5.84
CA GLY A 222 2.15 18.11 6.66
C GLY A 222 1.21 16.91 6.77
N LEU A 223 0.27 16.76 5.84
CA LEU A 223 -0.75 15.71 5.84
C LEU A 223 -0.35 14.60 4.85
N SER A 224 -0.32 13.36 5.33
CA SER A 224 -0.17 12.16 4.49
C SER A 224 -1.34 11.20 4.72
N ILE A 225 -1.81 10.55 3.65
CA ILE A 225 -2.81 9.49 3.75
C ILE A 225 -2.07 8.16 3.67
N THR A 226 -2.00 7.43 4.78
CA THR A 226 -1.57 6.04 4.80
C THR A 226 -2.78 5.11 4.69
N LYS A 227 -2.65 4.05 3.88
CA LYS A 227 -3.72 3.07 3.70
C LYS A 227 -3.79 2.19 4.94
N SER A 228 -4.97 2.06 5.57
CA SER A 228 -5.14 1.05 6.62
C SER A 228 -5.15 -0.36 6.03
N LEU A 229 -4.54 -1.29 6.77
CA LEU A 229 -4.58 -2.71 6.48
C LEU A 229 -5.76 -3.32 7.25
N ASN A 230 -6.90 -3.52 6.58
CA ASN A 230 -8.00 -4.30 7.15
C ASN A 230 -7.79 -5.80 6.87
N HIS A 231 -8.55 -6.67 7.54
CA HIS A 231 -8.38 -8.12 7.43
C HIS A 231 -8.48 -8.64 5.98
N LEU A 232 -9.34 -8.04 5.15
CA LEU A 232 -9.45 -8.36 3.72
C LEU A 232 -8.18 -8.02 2.94
N ARG A 233 -7.54 -6.87 3.23
CA ARG A 233 -6.28 -6.45 2.59
C ARG A 233 -5.05 -7.19 3.12
N MET A 234 -5.11 -7.76 4.31
CA MET A 234 -4.01 -8.54 4.89
C MET A 234 -3.69 -9.78 4.04
N GLY A 235 -4.69 -10.53 3.57
CA GLY A 235 -4.46 -11.70 2.71
C GLY A 235 -3.81 -11.35 1.35
N HIS A 236 -4.12 -10.17 0.81
CA HIS A 236 -3.44 -9.63 -0.37
C HIS A 236 -2.00 -9.25 -0.09
N PHE A 237 -1.80 -8.48 0.97
CA PHE A 237 -0.49 -8.02 1.38
C PHE A 237 0.48 -9.18 1.67
N ARG A 238 -0.01 -10.28 2.27
CA ARG A 238 0.76 -11.52 2.45
C ARG A 238 1.21 -12.16 1.15
N ARG A 239 0.38 -12.10 0.09
CA ARG A 239 0.79 -12.57 -1.25
C ARG A 239 1.85 -11.68 -1.85
N ASP A 240 1.72 -10.36 -1.70
CA ASP A 240 2.76 -9.44 -2.19
C ASP A 240 4.11 -9.69 -1.47
N ILE A 241 4.09 -9.95 -0.16
CA ILE A 241 5.29 -10.36 0.58
C ILE A 241 5.82 -11.71 0.06
N ARG A 242 4.94 -12.70 -0.12
CA ARG A 242 5.32 -14.02 -0.67
C ARG A 242 6.04 -13.87 -2.01
N ASP A 243 5.48 -13.11 -2.94
CA ASP A 243 6.06 -12.93 -4.27
C ASP A 243 7.43 -12.24 -4.18
N ARG A 244 7.58 -11.26 -3.27
CA ARG A 244 8.89 -10.64 -2.97
C ARG A 244 9.90 -11.63 -2.39
N LEU A 245 9.47 -12.55 -1.53
CA LEU A 245 10.34 -13.56 -0.92
C LEU A 245 10.76 -14.64 -1.93
N ILE A 246 9.85 -15.08 -2.81
CA ILE A 246 10.15 -16.02 -3.90
C ILE A 246 11.14 -15.40 -4.89
N GLY A 247 10.95 -14.12 -5.22
CA GLY A 247 11.86 -13.37 -6.10
C GLY A 247 13.12 -12.84 -5.42
N TYR A 248 13.33 -13.10 -4.13
CA TYR A 248 14.43 -12.54 -3.37
C TYR A 248 15.77 -13.14 -3.79
N LYS A 249 16.70 -12.26 -4.21
CA LYS A 249 18.06 -12.62 -4.58
C LYS A 249 19.04 -11.85 -3.69
N PRO A 250 19.51 -12.46 -2.59
CA PRO A 250 20.41 -11.77 -1.68
C PRO A 250 21.78 -11.53 -2.32
N ASP A 251 22.33 -10.34 -2.10
CA ASP A 251 23.70 -9.97 -2.44
C ASP A 251 24.67 -10.58 -1.40
N VAL A 252 24.94 -11.88 -1.58
CA VAL A 252 25.88 -12.65 -0.77
C VAL A 252 26.65 -13.58 -1.69
N GLU A 253 27.98 -13.58 -1.55
CA GLU A 253 28.88 -14.46 -2.29
C GLU A 253 28.70 -15.90 -1.78
N LEU A 254 28.06 -16.73 -2.61
CA LEU A 254 27.87 -18.16 -2.37
C LEU A 254 28.29 -18.91 -3.63
N GLY A 255 28.91 -20.08 -3.46
CA GLY A 255 29.12 -21.01 -4.56
C GLY A 255 27.79 -21.38 -5.23
N SER A 256 27.80 -21.61 -6.54
CA SER A 256 26.57 -21.90 -7.31
C SER A 256 25.76 -23.06 -6.75
N GLU A 257 26.42 -24.15 -6.37
CA GLU A 257 25.79 -25.34 -5.77
C GLU A 257 25.15 -25.02 -4.40
N GLN A 258 25.84 -24.21 -3.58
CA GLN A 258 25.34 -23.79 -2.27
C GLN A 258 24.10 -22.89 -2.41
N ARG A 259 24.14 -21.94 -3.35
CA ARG A 259 22.98 -21.11 -3.67
C ARG A 259 21.80 -21.94 -4.15
N MET A 260 22.01 -22.91 -5.02
CA MET A 260 20.96 -23.82 -5.48
C MET A 260 20.37 -24.65 -4.33
N ALA A 261 21.19 -25.15 -3.40
CA ALA A 261 20.72 -25.89 -2.23
C ALA A 261 19.85 -25.02 -1.31
N ILE A 262 20.28 -23.79 -1.04
CA ILE A 262 19.55 -22.82 -0.22
C ILE A 262 18.26 -22.39 -0.91
N ASP A 263 18.30 -22.07 -2.21
CA ASP A 263 17.11 -21.68 -2.99
C ASP A 263 16.09 -22.80 -3.07
N LYS A 264 16.54 -24.06 -3.22
CA LYS A 264 15.65 -25.22 -3.15
C LYS A 264 14.92 -25.26 -1.82
N SER A 265 15.64 -25.19 -0.70
CA SER A 265 15.03 -25.21 0.63
C SER A 265 14.14 -23.99 0.89
N PHE A 266 14.60 -22.78 0.56
CA PHE A 266 13.91 -21.56 0.89
C PHE A 266 12.66 -21.35 0.02
N VAL A 267 12.82 -21.50 -1.30
CA VAL A 267 11.79 -21.22 -2.31
C VAL A 267 10.99 -22.47 -2.66
N VAL A 268 11.66 -23.52 -3.16
CA VAL A 268 10.97 -24.71 -3.72
C VAL A 268 10.27 -25.52 -2.64
N ASP A 269 10.91 -25.73 -1.49
CA ASP A 269 10.31 -26.42 -0.34
C ASP A 269 9.38 -25.50 0.48
N GLY A 270 9.18 -24.24 0.06
CA GLY A 270 8.22 -23.31 0.65
C GLY A 270 8.58 -22.79 2.04
N ARG A 271 9.84 -22.89 2.49
CA ARG A 271 10.25 -22.47 3.85
C ARG A 271 10.13 -20.96 4.08
N TYR A 272 10.12 -20.14 3.02
CA TYR A 272 9.80 -18.71 3.12
C TYR A 272 8.44 -18.46 3.79
N SER A 273 7.51 -19.43 3.74
CA SER A 273 6.16 -19.29 4.29
C SER A 273 6.15 -19.06 5.80
N ALA A 274 7.23 -19.42 6.51
CA ALA A 274 7.47 -19.04 7.90
C ALA A 274 7.26 -17.54 8.14
N LEU A 275 7.61 -16.67 7.18
CA LEU A 275 7.49 -15.22 7.29
C LEU A 275 6.10 -14.68 6.94
N THR A 276 5.30 -15.47 6.23
CA THR A 276 3.93 -15.11 5.82
C THR A 276 2.85 -15.79 6.67
N GLY A 277 3.26 -16.59 7.66
CA GLY A 277 2.38 -17.30 8.60
C GLY A 277 1.75 -16.39 9.66
N ASP A 278 1.28 -17.01 10.73
CA ASP A 278 0.57 -16.39 11.87
C ASP A 278 1.36 -16.45 13.19
N THR A 279 2.59 -16.96 13.15
CA THR A 279 3.51 -16.91 14.29
C THR A 279 3.87 -15.46 14.66
N ASP A 280 4.20 -15.21 15.92
CA ASP A 280 4.51 -13.85 16.39
C ASP A 280 5.63 -13.19 15.58
N PHE A 281 6.67 -13.95 15.22
CA PHE A 281 7.77 -13.45 14.40
C PHE A 281 7.32 -13.10 12.97
N ALA A 282 6.41 -13.88 12.37
CA ALA A 282 5.85 -13.62 11.05
C ALA A 282 4.99 -12.35 11.08
N VAL A 283 4.20 -12.17 12.13
CA VAL A 283 3.37 -10.98 12.34
C VAL A 283 4.25 -9.73 12.47
N SER A 284 5.33 -9.80 13.25
CA SER A 284 6.31 -8.71 13.34
C SER A 284 6.97 -8.41 11.98
N PHE A 285 7.36 -9.44 11.23
CA PHE A 285 7.92 -9.26 9.88
C PHE A 285 6.93 -8.56 8.93
N GLN A 286 5.69 -9.05 8.87
CA GLN A 286 4.63 -8.48 8.04
C GLN A 286 4.30 -7.04 8.46
N THR A 287 4.31 -6.74 9.75
CA THR A 287 4.10 -5.37 10.26
C THR A 287 5.21 -4.44 9.77
N ALA A 288 6.47 -4.87 9.82
CA ALA A 288 7.61 -4.10 9.35
C ALA A 288 7.54 -3.86 7.82
N GLU A 289 7.18 -4.87 7.03
CA GLU A 289 6.95 -4.74 5.58
C GLU A 289 5.81 -3.77 5.29
N TRP A 290 4.72 -3.80 6.07
CA TRP A 290 3.58 -2.92 5.85
C TRP A 290 3.93 -1.46 6.17
N LEU A 291 4.62 -1.22 7.28
CA LEU A 291 5.09 0.11 7.66
C LEU A 291 6.07 0.65 6.62
N ARG A 292 6.99 -0.18 6.13
CA ARG A 292 7.89 0.17 5.02
C ARG A 292 7.09 0.60 3.79
N ASP A 293 6.20 -0.24 3.28
CA ASP A 293 5.45 0.05 2.06
C ASP A 293 4.56 1.31 2.24
N SER A 294 4.06 1.53 3.46
CA SER A 294 3.24 2.69 3.82
C SER A 294 4.03 4.01 3.95
N LEU A 295 5.31 3.93 4.33
CA LEU A 295 6.14 5.09 4.68
C LEU A 295 7.29 5.35 3.71
N THR A 296 7.39 4.60 2.60
CA THR A 296 8.45 4.72 1.57
C THR A 296 8.60 6.14 0.99
N HIS A 297 7.54 6.95 1.02
CA HIS A 297 7.55 8.32 0.53
C HIS A 297 7.31 9.36 1.63
N ALA A 298 7.34 8.95 2.90
CA ALA A 298 7.19 9.86 4.01
C ALA A 298 8.52 10.60 4.25
N GLY A 299 8.46 11.93 4.34
CA GLY A 299 9.59 12.76 4.75
C GLY A 299 9.58 13.01 6.25
N CYS A 300 10.77 13.11 6.86
CA CYS A 300 10.96 13.55 8.24
C CYS A 300 10.27 12.67 9.32
N ILE A 301 10.26 11.35 9.14
CA ILE A 301 9.78 10.39 10.14
C ILE A 301 10.98 9.59 10.67
N ASP A 302 10.94 9.25 11.96
CA ASP A 302 11.87 8.28 12.54
C ASP A 302 11.51 6.86 12.06
N PHE A 303 12.40 6.25 11.29
CA PHE A 303 12.28 4.91 10.74
C PHE A 303 12.82 3.83 11.70
N ALA A 304 13.37 4.21 12.86
CA ALA A 304 13.89 3.25 13.84
C ALA A 304 12.84 2.22 14.27
N PRO A 305 11.54 2.55 14.47
CA PRO A 305 10.50 1.57 14.76
C PRO A 305 10.36 0.48 13.69
N ILE A 306 10.51 0.83 12.40
CA ILE A 306 10.44 -0.14 11.29
C ILE A 306 11.64 -1.09 11.36
N ALA A 307 12.85 -0.53 11.49
CA ALA A 307 14.08 -1.31 11.57
C ALA A 307 14.09 -2.24 12.81
N LEU A 308 13.69 -1.73 13.97
CA LEU A 308 13.62 -2.51 15.21
C LEU A 308 12.58 -3.63 15.13
N GLU A 309 11.47 -3.44 14.41
CA GLU A 309 10.47 -4.49 14.22
C GLU A 309 11.01 -5.65 13.36
N TYR A 310 11.85 -5.39 12.34
CA TYR A 310 12.57 -6.46 11.62
C TYR A 310 13.50 -7.25 12.55
N PHE A 311 14.27 -6.58 13.40
CA PHE A 311 15.17 -7.28 14.32
C PHE A 311 14.42 -8.05 15.40
N LYS A 312 13.29 -7.53 15.88
CA LYS A 312 12.40 -8.23 16.80
C LYS A 312 11.83 -9.50 16.14
N SER A 313 11.43 -9.43 14.87
CA SER A 313 11.01 -10.60 14.12
C SER A 313 12.13 -11.67 14.08
N LEU A 314 13.37 -11.27 13.77
CA LEU A 314 14.50 -12.22 13.77
C LEU A 314 14.75 -12.82 15.16
N GLU A 315 14.72 -12.01 16.22
CA GLU A 315 14.89 -12.46 17.61
C GLU A 315 13.83 -13.50 17.99
N GLN A 316 12.56 -13.19 17.75
CA GLN A 316 11.43 -14.09 18.02
C GLN A 316 11.52 -15.38 17.17
N PHE A 317 11.94 -15.26 15.92
CA PHE A 317 12.16 -16.43 15.06
C PHE A 317 13.25 -17.33 15.61
N LEU A 318 14.43 -16.79 15.94
CA LEU A 318 15.52 -17.61 16.48
C LEU A 318 15.12 -18.28 17.79
N TYR A 319 14.43 -17.57 18.68
CA TYR A 319 13.88 -18.16 19.90
C TYR A 319 12.94 -19.34 19.59
N ARG A 320 12.02 -19.18 18.63
CA ARG A 320 11.09 -20.23 18.21
C ARG A 320 11.80 -21.38 17.48
N PHE A 321 12.86 -21.08 16.74
CA PHE A 321 13.70 -22.06 16.07
C PHE A 321 14.44 -22.95 17.07
N LEU A 322 14.99 -22.36 18.13
CA LEU A 322 15.60 -23.10 19.24
C LEU A 322 14.57 -23.98 19.96
N TYR A 323 13.35 -23.48 20.18
CA TYR A 323 12.24 -24.30 20.71
C TYR A 323 11.94 -25.50 19.82
N ALA A 324 11.86 -25.29 18.50
CA ALA A 324 11.61 -26.36 17.55
C ALA A 324 12.73 -27.42 17.58
N ILE A 325 14.00 -26.99 17.59
CA ILE A 325 15.15 -27.90 17.74
C ILE A 325 15.03 -28.72 19.03
N HIS A 326 14.71 -28.07 20.16
CA HIS A 326 14.59 -28.75 21.45
C HIS A 326 13.48 -29.82 21.44
N LYS A 327 12.36 -29.57 20.76
CA LYS A 327 11.26 -30.53 20.66
C LYS A 327 11.58 -31.74 19.78
N THR A 328 12.26 -31.53 18.65
CA THR A 328 12.51 -32.60 17.67
C THR A 328 13.84 -33.32 17.90
N SER A 329 14.83 -32.66 18.49
CA SER A 329 16.20 -33.16 18.67
C SER A 329 16.56 -33.40 20.14
N LYS A 330 15.66 -34.05 20.90
CA LYS A 330 15.81 -34.30 22.36
C LYS A 330 17.04 -35.11 22.77
N SER A 331 17.77 -35.69 21.83
CA SER A 331 18.90 -36.58 22.12
C SER A 331 20.20 -35.85 22.49
N LYS A 332 20.31 -34.54 22.29
CA LYS A 332 21.49 -33.74 22.66
C LYS A 332 21.11 -32.60 23.61
N SER A 333 21.65 -32.61 24.82
CA SER A 333 21.60 -31.44 25.71
C SER A 333 22.41 -30.31 25.08
N ARG A 334 21.72 -29.24 24.68
CA ARG A 334 22.33 -28.05 24.06
C ARG A 334 22.36 -26.91 25.06
N ARG A 335 23.30 -26.00 24.88
CA ARG A 335 23.52 -24.87 25.79
C ARG A 335 23.71 -23.57 25.05
N ILE A 336 23.32 -22.47 25.71
CA ILE A 336 23.50 -21.11 25.22
C ILE A 336 24.46 -20.40 26.16
N TYR A 337 25.52 -19.82 25.61
CA TYR A 337 26.41 -18.97 26.39
C TYR A 337 25.71 -17.66 26.78
N TYR A 338 25.53 -17.44 28.08
CA TYR A 338 24.90 -16.25 28.63
C TYR A 338 25.92 -15.26 29.20
N GLY A 339 27.05 -15.77 29.73
CA GLY A 339 28.12 -14.99 30.36
C GLY A 339 28.40 -15.43 31.79
N LYS A 340 29.64 -15.27 32.26
CA LYS A 340 30.04 -15.58 33.64
C LYS A 340 29.84 -14.38 34.56
N LYS A 341 29.38 -14.60 35.78
CA LYS A 341 29.41 -13.60 36.86
C LYS A 341 30.54 -13.91 37.83
N LEU A 342 31.35 -12.91 38.15
CA LEU A 342 32.47 -13.07 39.07
C LEU A 342 31.95 -13.32 40.49
N GLY A 343 32.33 -14.45 41.09
CA GLY A 343 31.95 -14.80 42.47
C GLY A 343 30.58 -15.47 42.64
N GLU A 344 29.80 -15.63 41.57
CA GLU A 344 28.48 -16.29 41.59
C GLU A 344 28.40 -17.34 40.47
N ASN A 345 28.51 -18.63 40.83
CA ASN A 345 28.33 -19.76 39.92
C ASN A 345 27.78 -20.98 40.69
N PRO A 346 26.57 -21.47 40.38
CA PRO A 346 25.63 -20.93 39.40
C PRO A 346 25.00 -19.61 39.86
N TYR A 347 24.41 -18.86 38.93
CA TYR A 347 23.52 -17.74 39.25
C TYR A 347 22.20 -17.88 38.49
N TYR A 348 21.15 -17.19 38.97
CA TYR A 348 19.79 -17.42 38.49
C TYR A 348 19.22 -16.20 37.77
N LEU A 349 18.49 -16.47 36.67
CA LEU A 349 17.82 -15.47 35.87
C LEU A 349 16.31 -15.60 36.08
N PRO A 350 15.64 -14.59 36.66
CA PRO A 350 14.20 -14.66 36.89
C PRO A 350 13.42 -14.53 35.57
N ALA A 351 12.27 -15.18 35.49
CA ALA A 351 11.29 -14.91 34.45
C ALA A 351 10.82 -13.44 34.56
N LYS A 352 10.32 -12.87 33.47
CA LYS A 352 9.70 -11.53 33.47
C LYS A 352 8.26 -11.61 33.02
N ARG A 353 7.34 -10.98 33.75
CA ARG A 353 5.97 -10.76 33.29
C ARG A 353 5.74 -9.25 33.21
N ASP A 354 5.36 -8.76 32.03
CA ASP A 354 5.15 -7.33 31.77
C ASP A 354 6.36 -6.46 32.17
N GLY A 355 7.57 -6.98 31.94
CA GLY A 355 8.82 -6.31 32.31
C GLY A 355 9.21 -6.40 33.79
N VAL A 356 8.35 -6.96 34.65
CA VAL A 356 8.61 -7.13 36.08
C VAL A 356 9.22 -8.52 36.36
N PRO A 357 10.38 -8.61 37.05
CA PRO A 357 10.99 -9.90 37.39
C PRO A 357 10.14 -10.70 38.39
N ASP A 358 9.78 -11.92 38.03
CA ASP A 358 9.21 -12.94 38.90
C ASP A 358 10.33 -13.81 39.48
N LYS A 359 10.74 -13.52 40.73
CA LYS A 359 11.82 -14.27 41.39
C LYS A 359 11.45 -15.71 41.76
N SER A 360 10.18 -16.09 41.69
CA SER A 360 9.74 -17.45 42.03
C SER A 360 10.08 -18.46 40.93
N ARG A 361 10.22 -18.00 39.68
CA ARG A 361 10.58 -18.81 38.51
C ARG A 361 11.92 -18.34 37.97
N HIS A 362 12.87 -19.26 37.80
CA HIS A 362 14.22 -18.87 37.39
C HIS A 362 14.93 -19.96 36.59
N ILE A 363 15.84 -19.53 35.73
CA ILE A 363 16.74 -20.40 34.98
C ILE A 363 18.14 -20.33 35.58
N GLU A 364 18.75 -21.49 35.78
CA GLU A 364 20.13 -21.64 36.23
C GLU A 364 21.11 -21.28 35.10
N VAL A 365 22.08 -20.43 35.42
CA VAL A 365 23.27 -20.20 34.59
C VAL A 365 24.46 -20.83 35.30
N LYS A 366 24.98 -21.91 34.73
CA LYS A 366 26.12 -22.66 35.25
C LYS A 366 27.31 -22.53 34.30
N ASP A 367 28.46 -22.15 34.85
CA ASP A 367 29.69 -21.89 34.09
C ASP A 367 29.54 -20.85 32.96
N GLY A 368 28.52 -19.99 33.09
CA GLY A 368 28.16 -18.97 32.10
C GLY A 368 27.28 -19.46 30.96
N GLU A 369 26.72 -20.68 31.08
CA GLU A 369 25.85 -21.31 30.10
C GLU A 369 24.47 -21.61 30.69
N ILE A 370 23.46 -21.58 29.83
CA ILE A 370 22.09 -22.01 30.12
C ILE A 370 21.84 -23.30 29.36
N GLU A 371 21.29 -24.31 30.03
CA GLU A 371 20.78 -25.51 29.36
C GLU A 371 19.44 -25.22 28.66
N ILE A 372 19.32 -25.66 27.41
CA ILE A 372 18.06 -25.60 26.68
C ILE A 372 17.16 -26.73 27.18
N ASN A 373 16.06 -26.35 27.84
CA ASN A 373 15.08 -27.28 28.39
C ASN A 373 13.65 -26.73 28.22
N ASP A 374 12.64 -27.49 28.66
CA ASP A 374 11.23 -27.08 28.54
C ASP A 374 10.92 -25.81 29.35
N GLU A 375 11.62 -25.57 30.47
CA GLU A 375 11.41 -24.39 31.31
C GLU A 375 11.82 -23.09 30.60
N LEU A 376 12.91 -23.11 29.83
CA LEU A 376 13.39 -21.97 29.03
C LEU A 376 12.34 -21.41 28.06
N PHE A 377 11.38 -22.24 27.66
CA PHE A 377 10.34 -21.87 26.71
C PHE A 377 8.96 -21.63 27.33
N THR A 378 8.93 -21.41 28.65
CA THR A 378 7.71 -21.01 29.37
C THR A 378 7.61 -19.49 29.51
N ASP A 379 6.38 -18.97 29.67
CA ASP A 379 6.08 -17.54 29.69
C ASP A 379 7.01 -16.72 30.58
N GLY A 380 7.59 -15.66 30.01
CA GLY A 380 8.45 -14.71 30.68
C GLY A 380 9.95 -14.98 30.55
N PHE A 381 10.35 -16.15 30.03
CA PHE A 381 11.76 -16.44 29.75
C PHE A 381 12.20 -16.03 28.33
N GLU A 382 11.26 -15.68 27.44
CA GLU A 382 11.57 -15.08 26.15
C GLU A 382 12.42 -13.80 26.30
N TYR A 383 12.26 -13.06 27.41
CA TYR A 383 13.07 -11.87 27.72
C TYR A 383 14.47 -12.16 28.27
N VAL A 384 14.80 -13.43 28.51
CA VAL A 384 16.15 -13.85 28.94
C VAL A 384 17.10 -13.87 27.75
N LEU A 385 16.61 -14.27 26.57
CA LEU A 385 17.43 -14.43 25.38
C LEU A 385 17.23 -13.24 24.44
N ASP A 386 18.25 -12.39 24.33
CA ASP A 386 18.30 -11.37 23.29
C ASP A 386 18.88 -11.93 21.98
N LEU A 387 18.71 -11.18 20.90
CA LEU A 387 19.25 -11.48 19.57
C LEU A 387 20.75 -11.80 19.64
N GLY A 388 21.49 -11.14 20.54
CA GLY A 388 22.90 -11.38 20.73
C GLY A 388 23.25 -12.77 21.26
N ARG A 389 22.48 -13.29 22.20
CA ARG A 389 22.63 -14.65 22.74
C ARG A 389 22.11 -15.70 21.76
N LEU A 390 20.98 -15.43 21.12
CA LEU A 390 20.38 -16.34 20.14
C LEU A 390 21.27 -16.56 18.92
N THR A 391 21.91 -15.51 18.40
CA THR A 391 22.86 -15.64 17.28
C THR A 391 24.11 -16.43 17.67
N ARG A 392 24.63 -16.23 18.89
CA ARG A 392 25.81 -16.96 19.43
C ARG A 392 25.58 -18.44 19.71
N PHE A 393 24.33 -18.90 19.72
CA PHE A 393 24.01 -20.31 19.75
C PHE A 393 24.59 -21.02 18.52
N PHE A 394 24.50 -20.39 17.35
CA PHE A 394 24.99 -20.95 16.10
C PHE A 394 26.50 -20.80 15.94
N GLY A 395 27.12 -19.75 16.48
CA GLY A 395 28.56 -19.53 16.34
C GLY A 395 28.93 -18.06 16.57
N ASP A 396 30.21 -17.72 16.44
CA ASP A 396 30.68 -16.33 16.47
C ASP A 396 31.85 -16.17 15.49
N TYR A 397 31.97 -15.00 14.86
CA TYR A 397 33.10 -14.68 14.00
C TYR A 397 33.87 -13.49 14.57
N VAL A 398 35.16 -13.69 14.83
CA VAL A 398 36.03 -12.64 15.39
C VAL A 398 36.82 -12.00 14.27
N CYS A 399 36.39 -10.80 13.87
CA CYS A 399 36.96 -10.05 12.75
C CYS A 399 38.45 -9.77 12.92
N GLU A 400 38.91 -9.40 14.13
CA GLU A 400 40.31 -9.06 14.38
C GLU A 400 41.25 -10.26 14.19
N LYS A 401 40.74 -11.47 14.43
CA LYS A 401 41.50 -12.72 14.33
C LYS A 401 41.23 -13.47 13.03
N GLN A 402 40.29 -12.99 12.22
CA GLN A 402 39.72 -13.70 11.08
C GLN A 402 39.37 -15.16 11.41
N GLN A 403 38.75 -15.37 12.58
CA GLN A 403 38.56 -16.70 13.13
C GLN A 403 37.06 -16.98 13.35
N LEU A 404 36.61 -18.10 12.76
CA LEU A 404 35.29 -18.68 12.99
C LEU A 404 35.32 -19.57 14.24
N TYR A 405 34.34 -19.37 15.13
CA TYR A 405 34.09 -20.23 16.27
C TYR A 405 32.79 -20.99 16.05
N SER A 406 32.92 -22.17 15.46
CA SER A 406 31.78 -23.00 15.08
C SER A 406 31.09 -23.64 16.28
N ARG A 407 29.75 -23.73 16.22
CA ARG A 407 28.87 -24.35 17.22
C ARG A 407 27.65 -24.96 16.56
N ASN A 408 27.18 -26.09 17.07
CA ASN A 408 25.93 -26.73 16.63
C ASN A 408 25.82 -26.93 15.09
N GLU A 409 26.95 -27.12 14.40
CA GLU A 409 27.00 -27.38 12.94
C GLU A 409 26.24 -28.65 12.56
N ASP A 410 26.05 -29.57 13.51
CA ASP A 410 25.26 -30.77 13.34
C ASP A 410 23.77 -30.53 13.03
N LEU A 411 23.31 -29.28 13.14
CA LEU A 411 21.96 -28.85 12.76
C LEU A 411 21.84 -28.45 11.27
N LEU A 412 22.95 -28.25 10.57
CA LEU A 412 22.95 -27.88 9.17
C LEU A 412 22.42 -29.03 8.30
N ASP A 413 21.88 -28.69 7.13
CA ASP A 413 21.66 -29.67 6.09
C ASP A 413 23.01 -30.19 5.58
N THR A 414 23.10 -31.50 5.30
CA THR A 414 24.32 -32.15 4.80
C THR A 414 24.87 -31.56 3.51
N ALA A 415 24.06 -30.84 2.73
CA ALA A 415 24.49 -30.16 1.51
C ALA A 415 25.27 -28.86 1.78
N ILE A 416 25.30 -28.36 3.02
CA ILE A 416 25.86 -27.05 3.35
C ILE A 416 27.34 -27.15 3.68
N SER A 417 28.12 -26.29 3.03
CA SER A 417 29.57 -26.16 3.18
C SER A 417 29.98 -25.29 4.37
N GLU A 418 31.24 -25.44 4.80
CA GLU A 418 31.85 -24.61 5.87
C GLU A 418 31.86 -23.11 5.49
N ASP A 419 32.20 -22.76 4.24
CA ASP A 419 32.17 -21.37 3.75
C ASP A 419 30.77 -20.76 3.82
N THR A 420 29.75 -21.56 3.52
CA THR A 420 28.35 -21.13 3.62
C THR A 420 27.93 -20.99 5.08
N TYR A 421 28.41 -21.88 5.95
CA TYR A 421 28.21 -21.75 7.39
C TYR A 421 28.85 -20.47 7.95
N GLU A 422 30.07 -20.11 7.53
CA GLU A 422 30.66 -18.81 7.88
C GLU A 422 29.77 -17.64 7.43
N SER A 423 29.21 -17.71 6.22
CA SER A 423 28.28 -16.70 5.70
C SER A 423 27.02 -16.57 6.56
N ILE A 424 26.46 -17.69 7.06
CA ILE A 424 25.35 -17.70 8.02
C ILE A 424 25.73 -16.93 9.30
N ILE A 425 26.88 -17.26 9.89
CA ILE A 425 27.34 -16.64 11.14
C ILE A 425 27.57 -15.14 10.95
N ARG A 426 28.18 -14.72 9.83
CA ARG A 426 28.39 -13.31 9.49
C ARG A 426 27.08 -12.56 9.30
N ALA A 427 26.08 -13.15 8.65
CA ALA A 427 24.76 -12.53 8.47
C ALA A 427 24.06 -12.29 9.82
N LEU A 428 24.06 -13.31 10.69
CA LEU A 428 23.51 -13.21 12.05
C LEU A 428 24.23 -12.16 12.90
N GLN A 429 25.56 -12.11 12.82
CA GLN A 429 26.38 -11.11 13.51
C GLN A 429 26.17 -9.69 12.97
N SER A 430 25.99 -9.54 11.66
CA SER A 430 25.67 -8.28 11.01
C SER A 430 24.33 -7.73 11.50
N ALA A 431 23.28 -8.55 11.51
CA ALA A 431 21.96 -8.17 12.01
C ALA A 431 22.02 -7.73 13.49
N ARG A 432 22.73 -8.50 14.34
CA ARG A 432 22.96 -8.13 15.75
C ARG A 432 23.66 -6.78 15.90
N THR A 433 24.73 -6.56 15.13
CA THR A 433 25.55 -5.34 15.22
C THR A 433 24.75 -4.11 14.79
N MET A 434 23.99 -4.24 13.70
CA MET A 434 23.14 -3.18 13.20
C MET A 434 22.00 -2.85 14.16
N ARG A 435 21.33 -3.85 14.73
CA ARG A 435 20.31 -3.67 15.77
C ARG A 435 20.83 -2.83 16.93
N ASN A 436 22.01 -3.16 17.45
CA ASN A 436 22.60 -2.42 18.56
C ASN A 436 22.97 -0.98 18.15
N GLY A 437 23.51 -0.79 16.95
CA GLY A 437 23.79 0.54 16.41
C GLY A 437 22.54 1.42 16.35
N ILE A 438 21.44 0.90 15.80
CA ILE A 438 20.17 1.63 15.67
C ILE A 438 19.51 1.88 17.03
N ALA A 439 19.48 0.88 17.92
CA ALA A 439 18.88 1.01 19.25
C ALA A 439 19.57 2.05 20.15
N HIS A 440 20.83 2.41 19.86
CA HIS A 440 21.59 3.43 20.59
C HIS A 440 21.59 4.81 19.90
N LYS A 441 20.97 4.96 18.73
CA LYS A 441 20.80 6.25 18.04
C LYS A 441 19.52 6.95 18.52
N ASP A 442 19.53 8.28 18.51
CA ASP A 442 18.40 9.10 18.97
C ASP A 442 17.20 9.06 17.99
N ASN A 443 17.42 8.93 16.68
CA ASN A 443 16.41 8.73 15.62
C ASN A 443 17.08 8.21 14.32
N LEU A 444 16.36 7.47 13.48
CA LEU A 444 16.80 6.99 12.17
C LEU A 444 16.01 7.67 11.04
N TYR A 445 16.58 8.71 10.42
CA TYR A 445 15.93 9.43 9.32
C TYR A 445 16.37 8.97 7.91
N ASP A 446 17.41 8.14 7.80
CA ASP A 446 17.90 7.64 6.52
C ASP A 446 17.15 6.37 6.10
N TRP A 447 16.40 6.48 5.01
CA TRP A 447 15.69 5.36 4.39
C TRP A 447 16.64 4.24 3.96
N THR A 448 17.84 4.59 3.48
CA THR A 448 18.85 3.63 3.00
C THR A 448 19.36 2.78 4.16
N GLU A 449 19.57 3.39 5.32
CA GLU A 449 19.97 2.67 6.53
C GLU A 449 18.82 1.76 7.04
N MET A 450 17.56 2.19 6.95
CA MET A 450 16.40 1.31 7.24
C MET A 450 16.33 0.11 6.27
N GLU A 451 16.50 0.33 4.96
CA GLU A 451 16.54 -0.75 3.96
C GLU A 451 17.73 -1.70 4.18
N SER A 452 18.84 -1.19 4.70
CA SER A 452 19.99 -2.02 5.10
C SER A 452 19.64 -2.93 6.28
N ALA A 453 18.86 -2.44 7.25
CA ALA A 453 18.34 -3.26 8.36
C ALA A 453 17.42 -4.38 7.86
N ARG A 454 16.47 -4.03 6.98
CA ARG A 454 15.62 -5.01 6.31
C ARG A 454 16.43 -6.06 5.56
N SER A 455 17.39 -5.63 4.74
CA SER A 455 18.23 -6.52 3.92
C SER A 455 19.08 -7.45 4.77
N SER A 456 19.63 -6.95 5.88
CA SER A 456 20.41 -7.75 6.85
C SER A 456 19.56 -8.85 7.50
N VAL A 457 18.34 -8.52 7.92
CA VAL A 457 17.40 -9.47 8.53
C VAL A 457 16.90 -10.49 7.51
N LEU A 458 16.53 -10.05 6.31
CA LEU A 458 16.10 -10.95 5.23
C LEU A 458 17.20 -11.94 4.81
N LEU A 459 18.45 -11.49 4.75
CA LEU A 459 19.58 -12.37 4.50
C LEU A 459 19.71 -13.44 5.58
N ALA A 460 19.59 -13.06 6.86
CA ALA A 460 19.63 -14.00 7.97
C ALA A 460 18.49 -15.04 7.88
N PHE A 461 17.27 -14.61 7.55
CA PHE A 461 16.15 -15.53 7.34
C PHE A 461 16.40 -16.49 6.17
N TYR A 462 16.80 -15.96 5.01
CA TYR A 462 17.11 -16.76 3.82
C TYR A 462 18.15 -17.83 4.12
N LEU A 463 19.26 -17.44 4.76
CA LEU A 463 20.34 -18.34 5.10
C LEU A 463 19.94 -19.38 6.15
N VAL A 464 19.28 -18.99 7.24
CA VAL A 464 18.89 -19.93 8.31
C VAL A 464 17.80 -20.90 7.83
N LEU A 465 16.73 -20.39 7.22
CA LEU A 465 15.64 -21.25 6.73
C LEU A 465 16.09 -22.15 5.58
N GLY A 466 17.00 -21.69 4.72
CA GLY A 466 17.48 -22.47 3.58
C GLY A 466 18.62 -23.44 3.90
N SER A 467 19.40 -23.22 4.96
CA SER A 467 20.62 -24.02 5.24
C SER A 467 20.47 -25.04 6.39
N TYR A 468 19.53 -24.86 7.30
CA TYR A 468 19.37 -25.79 8.42
C TYR A 468 18.42 -26.95 8.08
N SER A 469 18.65 -28.10 8.72
CA SER A 469 17.75 -29.25 8.65
C SER A 469 16.44 -28.93 9.38
N ILE A 470 15.32 -28.98 8.65
CA ILE A 470 13.98 -28.69 9.20
C ILE A 470 13.04 -29.85 8.83
N ASP A 471 12.73 -30.68 9.82
CA ASP A 471 11.79 -31.80 9.68
C ASP A 471 10.31 -31.35 9.71
N THR A 472 9.40 -32.30 9.54
CA THR A 472 7.95 -32.03 9.50
C THR A 472 7.40 -31.42 10.80
N GLU A 473 7.91 -31.82 11.97
CA GLU A 473 7.46 -31.28 13.25
C GLU A 473 7.97 -29.84 13.44
N MET A 474 9.23 -29.58 13.10
CA MET A 474 9.79 -28.22 13.08
C MET A 474 9.03 -27.31 12.12
N ARG A 475 8.65 -27.79 10.93
CA ARG A 475 7.83 -27.01 9.97
C ARG A 475 6.54 -26.53 10.63
N SER A 476 5.82 -27.42 11.32
CA SER A 476 4.59 -27.06 12.04
C SER A 476 4.85 -26.04 13.14
N LEU A 477 5.90 -26.23 13.95
CA LEU A 477 6.24 -25.33 15.05
C LEU A 477 6.66 -23.93 14.61
N LEU A 478 7.24 -23.82 13.41
CA LEU A 478 7.66 -22.58 12.77
C LEU A 478 6.53 -21.93 11.95
N GLY A 479 5.34 -22.54 11.87
CA GLY A 479 4.27 -22.02 11.02
C GLY A 479 4.65 -22.00 9.54
N ILE A 480 5.58 -22.86 9.12
CA ILE A 480 5.80 -23.17 7.71
C ILE A 480 4.56 -23.95 7.30
N GLU A 481 3.62 -23.25 6.67
CA GLU A 481 2.52 -23.91 5.99
C GLU A 481 3.17 -24.83 4.97
N SER A 482 3.15 -26.13 5.24
CA SER A 482 3.07 -27.04 4.13
C SER A 482 1.85 -26.58 3.35
N ASP A 483 1.94 -26.45 2.04
CA ASP A 483 0.77 -26.31 1.15
C ASP A 483 -0.18 -27.56 1.25
N CYS A 484 -0.11 -28.34 2.34
CA CYS A 484 -0.73 -29.62 2.59
C CYS A 484 -1.70 -29.63 3.79
N VAL A 485 -2.20 -28.49 4.26
CA VAL A 485 -3.67 -28.51 4.43
C VAL A 485 -4.16 -28.52 3.00
N GLN A 486 -4.51 -29.68 2.46
CA GLN A 486 -5.12 -29.78 1.13
C GLN A 486 -6.39 -28.92 1.15
N LYS A 487 -6.22 -27.63 0.84
CA LYS A 487 -7.35 -26.74 0.64
C LYS A 487 -8.00 -27.25 -0.62
N SER A 488 -9.26 -27.60 -0.49
CA SER A 488 -10.01 -28.22 -1.57
C SER A 488 -9.97 -27.32 -2.81
N GLU A 489 -10.10 -27.90 -4.00
CA GLU A 489 -10.02 -27.14 -5.25
C GLU A 489 -11.10 -26.03 -5.30
N GLU A 490 -12.23 -26.29 -4.63
CA GLU A 490 -13.32 -25.33 -4.38
C GLU A 490 -12.86 -24.15 -3.54
N TRP A 491 -12.14 -24.41 -2.44
CA TRP A 491 -11.58 -23.34 -1.60
C TRP A 491 -10.63 -22.46 -2.40
N LYS A 492 -9.77 -23.06 -3.23
CA LYS A 492 -8.80 -22.32 -4.05
C LYS A 492 -9.52 -21.38 -5.03
N LEU A 493 -10.56 -21.87 -5.71
CA LEU A 493 -11.39 -21.05 -6.58
C LEU A 493 -12.07 -19.91 -5.82
N CYS A 494 -12.75 -20.19 -4.71
CA CYS A 494 -13.43 -19.18 -3.90
C CYS A 494 -12.46 -18.08 -3.45
N ASN A 495 -11.30 -18.47 -2.93
CA ASN A 495 -10.25 -17.54 -2.53
C ASN A 495 -9.74 -16.68 -3.69
N TYR A 496 -9.61 -17.27 -4.89
CA TYR A 496 -9.19 -16.55 -6.09
C TYR A 496 -10.21 -15.50 -6.53
N VAL A 497 -11.49 -15.86 -6.60
CA VAL A 497 -12.57 -14.95 -6.99
C VAL A 497 -12.74 -13.84 -5.96
N ALA A 498 -12.83 -14.18 -4.66
CA ALA A 498 -12.94 -13.19 -3.59
C ALA A 498 -11.74 -12.21 -3.58
N SER A 499 -10.55 -12.72 -3.89
CA SER A 499 -9.36 -11.87 -4.08
C SER A 499 -9.49 -10.93 -5.27
N ALA A 500 -9.99 -11.40 -6.41
CA ALA A 500 -10.12 -10.58 -7.60
C ALA A 500 -11.14 -9.44 -7.45
N ALA A 501 -12.08 -9.58 -6.50
CA ALA A 501 -13.05 -8.53 -6.16
C ALA A 501 -12.41 -7.29 -5.51
N VAL A 502 -11.18 -7.42 -5.00
CA VAL A 502 -10.43 -6.31 -4.40
C VAL A 502 -9.51 -5.70 -5.46
N PRO A 503 -9.65 -4.40 -5.79
CA PRO A 503 -8.82 -3.75 -6.80
C PRO A 503 -7.32 -3.90 -6.48
N LYS A 504 -6.56 -4.51 -7.41
CA LYS A 504 -5.09 -4.63 -7.36
C LYS A 504 -4.45 -3.63 -8.31
N GLY A 505 -3.27 -3.10 -7.96
CA GLY A 505 -2.38 -2.46 -8.92
C GLY A 505 -2.93 -1.22 -9.64
N ASN A 506 -2.67 -1.16 -10.95
CA ASN A 506 -3.03 -0.05 -11.83
C ASN A 506 -4.56 0.17 -11.80
N PRO A 507 -5.07 1.36 -11.41
CA PRO A 507 -6.52 1.63 -11.29
C PRO A 507 -7.29 1.57 -12.62
N LEU A 508 -6.63 1.16 -13.70
CA LEU A 508 -7.14 1.10 -15.07
C LEU A 508 -7.27 -0.34 -15.60
N GLU A 509 -6.92 -1.36 -14.81
CA GLU A 509 -7.01 -2.76 -15.25
C GLU A 509 -7.81 -3.58 -14.25
N PHE A 510 -8.87 -4.23 -14.72
CA PHE A 510 -9.81 -4.97 -13.88
C PHE A 510 -9.96 -6.40 -14.37
N PRO A 511 -9.74 -7.42 -13.52
CA PRO A 511 -10.04 -8.79 -13.90
C PRO A 511 -11.55 -8.96 -14.13
N VAL A 512 -11.89 -9.62 -15.23
CA VAL A 512 -13.27 -10.02 -15.54
C VAL A 512 -13.32 -11.54 -15.69
N PHE A 513 -14.48 -12.12 -15.42
CA PHE A 513 -14.69 -13.56 -15.38
C PHE A 513 -15.78 -13.97 -16.37
N TYR A 514 -15.57 -15.13 -16.98
CA TYR A 514 -16.47 -15.80 -17.90
C TYR A 514 -16.75 -17.20 -17.34
N LEU A 515 -18.00 -17.63 -17.44
CA LEU A 515 -18.48 -18.86 -16.80
C LEU A 515 -19.06 -19.81 -17.84
N ASP A 516 -18.81 -21.10 -17.65
CA ASP A 516 -19.44 -22.19 -18.41
C ASP A 516 -19.33 -22.04 -19.95
N GLY A 517 -18.25 -21.40 -20.42
CA GLY A 517 -17.91 -21.29 -21.84
C GLY A 517 -18.58 -20.16 -22.61
N ASP A 518 -19.28 -19.24 -21.94
CA ASP A 518 -19.82 -18.03 -22.55
C ASP A 518 -18.77 -16.91 -22.56
N ASP A 519 -18.15 -16.68 -23.71
CA ASP A 519 -17.09 -15.69 -23.94
C ASP A 519 -17.61 -14.36 -24.53
N SER A 520 -18.94 -14.17 -24.59
CA SER A 520 -19.53 -12.96 -25.13
C SER A 520 -19.17 -11.73 -24.29
N PRO A 521 -19.03 -10.54 -24.89
CA PRO A 521 -18.76 -9.31 -24.14
C PRO A 521 -19.78 -9.02 -23.03
N GLU A 522 -21.04 -9.39 -23.25
CA GLU A 522 -22.15 -9.24 -22.29
C GLU A 522 -22.08 -10.25 -21.14
N ALA A 523 -21.34 -11.34 -21.32
CA ALA A 523 -21.12 -12.39 -20.33
C ALA A 523 -19.98 -12.05 -19.34
N ALA A 524 -19.24 -10.97 -19.56
CA ALA A 524 -18.17 -10.55 -18.66
C ALA A 524 -18.69 -10.13 -17.28
N LEU A 525 -18.08 -10.69 -16.23
CA LEU A 525 -18.47 -10.46 -14.85
C LEU A 525 -17.31 -9.91 -14.01
N PHE A 526 -17.61 -8.99 -13.08
CA PHE A 526 -16.71 -8.66 -11.99
C PHE A 526 -16.88 -9.62 -10.84
N ALA A 527 -15.77 -10.03 -10.23
CA ALA A 527 -15.80 -10.76 -8.98
C ALA A 527 -16.34 -9.88 -7.84
N CYS A 528 -17.03 -10.51 -6.89
CA CYS A 528 -17.56 -9.89 -5.69
C CYS A 528 -17.00 -10.58 -4.44
N PRO A 529 -16.91 -9.86 -3.30
CA PRO A 529 -16.59 -10.48 -2.03
C PRO A 529 -17.64 -11.54 -1.65
N ASP A 530 -17.24 -12.51 -0.81
CA ASP A 530 -18.15 -13.52 -0.25
C ASP A 530 -19.36 -12.86 0.45
N ASP A 531 -20.52 -13.51 0.39
CA ASP A 531 -21.77 -12.94 0.91
C ASP A 531 -21.90 -13.10 2.42
N GLU A 532 -21.55 -14.30 2.92
CA GLU A 532 -21.31 -14.49 4.35
C GLU A 532 -20.06 -13.71 4.72
N GLU A 533 -20.13 -12.91 5.78
CA GLU A 533 -18.94 -12.47 6.50
C GLU A 533 -18.24 -13.73 7.01
N SER A 534 -17.48 -14.42 6.15
CA SER A 534 -16.38 -15.24 6.61
C SER A 534 -15.44 -14.23 7.24
N ASP A 535 -15.68 -13.88 8.50
CA ASP A 535 -14.85 -12.96 9.26
C ASP A 535 -13.46 -13.55 9.11
N PRO A 536 -12.57 -12.92 8.32
CA PRO A 536 -11.23 -13.44 8.20
C PRO A 536 -10.71 -13.45 9.63
N ASP A 537 -9.91 -14.45 9.99
CA ASP A 537 -9.29 -14.39 11.30
C ASP A 537 -8.52 -13.06 11.44
N ARG A 538 -8.05 -12.74 12.65
CA ARG A 538 -7.28 -11.51 12.88
C ARG A 538 -6.06 -11.34 11.93
N TYR A 539 -5.69 -12.40 11.21
CA TYR A 539 -4.60 -12.51 10.26
C TYR A 539 -5.03 -12.49 8.78
N GLY A 540 -6.32 -12.27 8.47
CA GLY A 540 -6.81 -12.18 7.10
C GLY A 540 -6.93 -13.52 6.37
N LYS A 541 -6.89 -14.65 7.08
CA LYS A 541 -7.17 -15.98 6.48
C LYS A 541 -8.68 -16.23 6.53
N ALA A 542 -9.30 -16.38 5.37
CA ALA A 542 -10.68 -16.87 5.28
C ALA A 542 -10.72 -18.35 5.70
N GLN A 543 -11.42 -18.66 6.79
CA GLN A 543 -11.52 -20.02 7.33
C GLN A 543 -12.44 -20.92 6.48
N SER A 544 -13.44 -20.32 5.84
CA SER A 544 -14.38 -20.95 4.92
C SER A 544 -14.90 -19.92 3.92
N PHE A 545 -15.39 -20.37 2.77
CA PHE A 545 -16.13 -19.55 1.82
C PHE A 545 -17.53 -20.12 1.65
N SER A 546 -18.52 -19.25 1.49
CA SER A 546 -19.89 -19.65 1.18
C SER A 546 -20.04 -19.98 -0.32
N GLY A 547 -19.24 -19.35 -1.19
CA GLY A 547 -19.26 -19.63 -2.62
C GLY A 547 -18.38 -18.71 -3.46
N VAL A 548 -18.71 -18.62 -4.74
CA VAL A 548 -18.18 -17.59 -5.65
C VAL A 548 -19.31 -16.64 -6.04
N TYR A 549 -18.98 -15.35 -6.09
CA TYR A 549 -19.96 -14.29 -6.31
C TYR A 549 -19.47 -13.38 -7.43
N PHE A 550 -20.39 -13.06 -8.34
CA PHE A 550 -20.10 -12.32 -9.56
C PHE A 550 -21.19 -11.29 -9.84
N LYS A 551 -20.80 -10.23 -10.54
CA LYS A 551 -21.67 -9.12 -10.87
C LYS A 551 -21.45 -8.67 -12.31
N ARG A 552 -22.54 -8.45 -13.02
CA ARG A 552 -22.52 -7.94 -14.40
C ARG A 552 -22.03 -6.50 -14.42
N ILE A 553 -21.31 -6.14 -15.47
CA ILE A 553 -20.83 -4.78 -15.70
C ILE A 553 -22.05 -3.83 -15.72
N GLY A 554 -22.05 -2.84 -14.83
CA GLY A 554 -23.13 -1.86 -14.71
C GLY A 554 -24.29 -2.22 -13.75
N SER A 555 -24.29 -3.40 -13.12
CA SER A 555 -25.30 -3.73 -12.11
C SER A 555 -25.15 -2.87 -10.84
N HIS A 556 -26.25 -2.67 -10.10
CA HIS A 556 -26.26 -2.00 -8.79
C HIS A 556 -26.47 -2.96 -7.62
N LYS A 557 -26.67 -4.26 -7.89
CA LYS A 557 -26.78 -5.29 -6.85
C LYS A 557 -25.43 -5.58 -6.19
N ARG A 558 -25.43 -6.25 -5.03
CA ARG A 558 -24.19 -6.75 -4.39
C ARG A 558 -23.51 -7.76 -5.31
N TYR A 559 -24.27 -8.70 -5.85
CA TYR A 559 -23.90 -9.64 -6.90
C TYR A 559 -25.14 -9.96 -7.76
N ASP A 560 -24.93 -10.43 -8.98
CA ASP A 560 -26.00 -10.89 -9.89
C ASP A 560 -26.03 -12.41 -10.02
N ILE A 561 -24.88 -13.06 -9.83
CA ILE A 561 -24.69 -14.50 -9.99
C ILE A 561 -23.89 -15.00 -8.79
N SER A 562 -24.33 -16.10 -8.19
CA SER A 562 -23.61 -16.77 -7.12
C SER A 562 -23.67 -18.28 -7.30
N TYR A 563 -22.58 -18.95 -6.93
CA TYR A 563 -22.49 -20.40 -6.89
C TYR A 563 -21.98 -20.82 -5.51
N PRO A 564 -22.78 -21.57 -4.72
CA PRO A 564 -22.32 -22.09 -3.44
C PRO A 564 -21.19 -23.11 -3.63
N THR A 565 -20.38 -23.33 -2.59
CA THR A 565 -19.22 -24.24 -2.64
C THR A 565 -19.56 -25.69 -3.02
N ASP A 566 -20.79 -26.14 -2.79
CA ASP A 566 -21.27 -27.48 -3.17
C ASP A 566 -21.71 -27.60 -4.64
N ARG A 567 -21.86 -26.47 -5.34
CA ARG A 567 -22.35 -26.39 -6.72
C ARG A 567 -21.63 -25.28 -7.48
N LEU A 568 -20.32 -25.42 -7.63
CA LEU A 568 -19.50 -24.51 -8.41
C LEU A 568 -19.73 -24.66 -9.92
N PRO A 569 -19.45 -23.62 -10.72
CA PRO A 569 -19.53 -23.68 -12.18
C PRO A 569 -18.54 -24.69 -12.75
N SER A 570 -18.87 -25.25 -13.91
CA SER A 570 -18.04 -26.27 -14.58
C SER A 570 -16.76 -25.68 -15.16
N LEU A 571 -16.79 -24.41 -15.56
CA LEU A 571 -15.67 -23.68 -16.13
C LEU A 571 -15.67 -22.24 -15.60
N VAL A 572 -14.51 -21.78 -15.11
CA VAL A 572 -14.26 -20.38 -14.78
C VAL A 572 -13.02 -19.93 -15.52
N GLU A 573 -13.17 -18.88 -16.32
CA GLU A 573 -12.08 -18.27 -17.06
C GLU A 573 -11.97 -16.79 -16.68
N GLN A 574 -10.75 -16.27 -16.74
CA GLN A 574 -10.44 -14.88 -16.49
C GLN A 574 -9.98 -14.20 -17.77
N GLY A 575 -10.56 -13.04 -18.06
CA GLY A 575 -10.03 -12.04 -18.98
C GLY A 575 -9.66 -10.76 -18.25
N MET A 576 -9.56 -9.66 -19.00
CA MET A 576 -9.18 -8.36 -18.45
C MET A 576 -9.98 -7.24 -19.10
N LEU A 577 -10.51 -6.34 -18.28
CA LEU A 577 -11.05 -5.07 -18.73
C LEU A 577 -10.00 -3.99 -18.52
N ILE A 578 -9.54 -3.39 -19.60
CA ILE A 578 -8.51 -2.34 -19.59
C ILE A 578 -9.17 -1.01 -19.94
N ILE A 579 -9.02 -0.03 -19.06
CA ILE A 579 -9.34 1.37 -19.30
C ILE A 579 -8.10 2.01 -19.92
N CYS A 580 -8.05 2.02 -21.25
CA CYS A 580 -6.95 2.61 -22.01
C CYS A 580 -7.35 3.95 -22.63
N GLY A 581 -6.39 4.63 -23.27
CA GLY A 581 -6.61 5.94 -23.86
C GLY A 581 -7.68 6.00 -24.96
N GLU A 582 -8.05 4.85 -25.52
CA GLU A 582 -9.06 4.62 -26.57
C GLU A 582 -10.41 4.10 -26.02
N GLY A 583 -10.61 4.11 -24.69
CA GLY A 583 -11.84 3.65 -24.05
C GLY A 583 -11.72 2.33 -23.28
N LEU A 584 -12.86 1.67 -23.08
CA LEU A 584 -12.97 0.38 -22.38
C LEU A 584 -12.65 -0.75 -23.36
N LYS A 585 -11.49 -1.38 -23.18
CA LYS A 585 -11.10 -2.57 -23.93
C LYS A 585 -11.35 -3.81 -23.08
N LEU A 586 -12.38 -4.57 -23.44
CA LEU A 586 -12.65 -5.87 -22.84
C LEU A 586 -11.85 -6.95 -23.59
N MET A 587 -10.93 -7.57 -22.89
CA MET A 587 -10.25 -8.78 -23.33
C MET A 587 -11.12 -9.98 -22.93
N GLY A 588 -11.39 -10.86 -23.89
CA GLY A 588 -12.07 -12.14 -23.65
C GLY A 588 -11.30 -13.06 -22.70
N PRO A 589 -11.71 -14.32 -22.54
CA PRO A 589 -10.99 -15.31 -21.74
C PRO A 589 -9.51 -15.40 -22.14
N GLN A 590 -8.61 -15.22 -21.17
CA GLN A 590 -7.15 -15.33 -21.36
C GLN A 590 -6.54 -16.44 -20.52
N LYS A 591 -7.17 -16.77 -19.39
CA LYS A 591 -6.66 -17.76 -18.44
C LYS A 591 -7.79 -18.62 -17.90
N VAL A 592 -7.63 -19.93 -17.94
CA VAL A 592 -8.53 -20.87 -17.27
C VAL A 592 -8.17 -20.91 -15.79
N ILE A 593 -9.16 -20.64 -14.92
CA ILE A 593 -8.98 -20.62 -13.46
C ILE A 593 -9.49 -21.90 -12.82
N TYR A 594 -10.57 -22.47 -13.36
CA TYR A 594 -11.19 -23.67 -12.82
C TYR A 594 -11.89 -24.45 -13.92
N ARG A 595 -11.76 -25.78 -13.88
CA ARG A 595 -12.43 -26.68 -14.83
C ARG A 595 -12.76 -28.01 -14.16
N ASP A 596 -14.03 -28.40 -14.23
CA ASP A 596 -14.55 -29.71 -13.84
C ASP A 596 -14.01 -30.22 -12.49
N GLY A 597 -14.10 -29.38 -11.46
CA GLY A 597 -13.63 -29.75 -10.12
C GLY A 597 -12.19 -29.35 -9.80
N ASN A 598 -11.38 -28.92 -10.78
CA ASN A 598 -9.95 -28.68 -10.61
C ASN A 598 -9.61 -27.19 -10.75
N TYR A 599 -8.83 -26.65 -9.80
CA TYR A 599 -8.32 -25.29 -9.83
C TYR A 599 -6.98 -25.21 -10.57
N LEU A 600 -6.92 -24.28 -11.52
CA LEU A 600 -5.81 -24.04 -12.45
C LEU A 600 -5.27 -22.59 -12.35
N GLY A 601 -5.76 -21.82 -11.37
CA GLY A 601 -5.43 -20.40 -11.25
C GLY A 601 -3.98 -20.07 -10.87
N ASP A 602 -3.19 -21.03 -10.39
CA ASP A 602 -1.80 -20.81 -9.98
C ASP A 602 -0.77 -21.16 -11.07
N THR A 603 -1.19 -21.82 -12.15
CA THR A 603 -0.33 -22.01 -13.32
C THR A 603 -0.22 -20.68 -14.08
N SER A 604 0.96 -20.06 -14.04
CA SER A 604 1.38 -19.12 -15.08
C SER A 604 1.39 -19.89 -16.39
N ALA A 605 0.70 -19.37 -17.41
CA ALA A 605 0.78 -19.90 -18.75
C ALA A 605 2.27 -20.02 -19.15
N GLU A 606 2.64 -21.18 -19.69
CA GLU A 606 3.88 -21.37 -20.45
C GLU A 606 3.98 -20.38 -21.63
#